data_AF-A0A2W6UPD8-F1
#
_entry.id   AF-A0A2W6UPD8-F1
#
_cell.length_a   1.000
_cell.length_b   1.000
_cell.length_c   1.000
_cell.angle_alpha   90.00
_cell.angle_beta   90.00
_cell.angle_gamma   90.00
#
_symmetry.space_group_name_H-M   'P 1'
#
loop_
_entity.id
_entity.type
_entity.pdbx_description
1 polymer ?
#
loop_
_entity_poly.entity_id
_entity_poly.type
_entity_poly.pdbx_seq_one_letter_code
_entity_poly.pdbx_strand_id
1 'polypeptide(L)'
;MNSTRIFGASVAIAAALALSACAGESTPSTSPSASTSESPATPVIAPVTMDSNDLQAATVELVVGQVLNINTGDLAVDSYSAEVSDDAVAEFVQGREEGGAVFNPGFEAIAEGSTEVTMTNADGGIQPLEFTIEVTAR
;
A
#
# COMPACT_ATOMS: atom_id res chain seq x y z
N MET A 1 36.27 34.33 -25.88
CA MET A 1 36.70 34.95 -24.61
C MET A 1 35.86 34.38 -23.48
N ASN A 2 36.43 33.47 -22.69
CA ASN A 2 36.80 33.64 -21.25
C ASN A 2 35.62 33.28 -20.32
N SER A 3 35.71 32.39 -19.32
CA SER A 3 36.86 31.93 -18.54
C SER A 3 36.65 30.55 -17.91
N THR A 4 37.70 29.75 -17.93
CA THR A 4 37.99 28.59 -17.06
C THR A 4 38.28 29.05 -15.63
N ARG A 5 37.85 28.27 -14.61
CA ARG A 5 38.59 28.10 -13.33
C ARG A 5 38.45 26.67 -12.79
N ILE A 6 39.62 26.04 -12.59
CA ILE A 6 39.87 24.75 -11.95
C ILE A 6 40.65 25.05 -10.66
N PHE A 7 40.26 24.46 -9.54
CA PHE A 7 40.99 24.27 -8.27
C PHE A 7 40.22 23.15 -7.53
N GLY A 8 40.75 22.09 -6.91
CA GLY A 8 42.09 21.61 -6.60
C GLY A 8 42.04 20.75 -5.32
N ALA A 9 42.66 19.55 -5.35
CA ALA A 9 43.17 18.70 -4.25
C ALA A 9 42.19 18.09 -3.20
N SER A 10 41.96 16.76 -3.13
CA SER A 10 42.77 15.66 -2.54
C SER A 10 42.58 15.47 -1.03
N VAL A 11 42.20 14.25 -0.58
CA VAL A 11 42.89 13.42 0.45
C VAL A 11 42.19 12.05 0.51
N ALA A 12 42.99 10.99 0.34
CA ALA A 12 42.62 9.60 0.57
C ALA A 12 42.85 9.22 2.05
N ILE A 13 41.95 8.42 2.64
CA ILE A 13 42.21 7.70 3.88
C ILE A 13 41.77 6.25 3.70
N ALA A 14 42.76 5.36 3.67
CA ALA A 14 42.60 3.93 3.80
C ALA A 14 42.72 3.55 5.28
N ALA A 15 41.88 2.62 5.75
CA ALA A 15 42.15 1.84 6.95
C ALA A 15 41.44 0.49 6.85
N ALA A 16 42.22 -0.55 6.56
CA ALA A 16 41.84 -1.95 6.66
C ALA A 16 41.93 -2.40 8.12
N LEU A 17 40.92 -3.12 8.60
CA LEU A 17 40.96 -3.89 9.84
C LEU A 17 40.30 -5.25 9.59
N ALA A 18 41.14 -6.25 9.34
CA ALA A 18 40.79 -7.66 9.45
C ALA A 18 41.04 -8.09 10.90
N LEU A 19 40.11 -8.85 11.51
CA LEU A 19 40.36 -9.59 12.75
C LEU A 19 39.55 -10.89 12.81
N SER A 20 40.29 -11.98 13.10
CA SER A 20 39.99 -13.26 13.76
C SER A 20 38.58 -13.85 13.70
N ALA A 21 38.37 -15.05 13.16
CA ALA A 21 38.78 -16.34 13.73
C ALA A 21 38.20 -16.62 15.12
N CYS A 22 37.15 -17.45 15.18
CA CYS A 22 36.93 -18.34 16.30
C CYS A 22 36.06 -19.53 15.83
N ALA A 23 36.70 -20.68 15.67
CA ALA A 23 36.01 -21.96 15.65
C ALA A 23 35.61 -22.28 17.09
N GLY A 24 34.32 -22.46 17.32
CA GLY A 24 33.76 -22.89 18.61
C GLY A 24 32.85 -24.08 18.37
N GLU A 25 33.42 -25.28 18.44
CA GLU A 25 32.71 -26.53 18.70
C GLU A 25 32.08 -26.42 20.10
N SER A 26 30.77 -26.55 20.21
CA SER A 26 30.10 -26.63 21.52
C SER A 26 28.88 -27.53 21.40
N THR A 27 29.08 -28.77 21.84
CA THR A 27 28.18 -29.68 22.56
C THR A 27 26.67 -29.42 22.42
N PRO A 28 25.85 -30.43 22.05
CA PRO A 28 24.40 -30.30 22.05
C PRO A 28 23.91 -30.16 23.50
N SER A 29 23.66 -28.93 23.92
CA SER A 29 22.94 -28.64 25.16
C SER A 29 21.46 -28.68 24.84
N THR A 30 20.80 -29.74 25.32
CA THR A 30 19.34 -29.86 25.37
C THR A 30 18.79 -28.74 26.25
N SER A 31 18.48 -27.59 25.65
CA SER A 31 17.58 -26.61 26.26
C SER A 31 16.15 -27.05 25.97
N PRO A 32 15.25 -27.05 26.97
CA PRO A 32 13.85 -27.31 26.73
C PRO A 32 13.35 -26.19 25.80
N SER A 33 12.87 -26.57 24.61
CA SER A 33 12.15 -25.65 23.74
C SER A 33 11.01 -25.06 24.55
N ALA A 34 11.14 -23.77 24.88
CA ALA A 34 10.02 -22.96 25.27
C ALA A 34 9.00 -23.10 24.14
N SER A 35 7.86 -23.73 24.42
CA SER A 35 6.73 -23.75 23.50
C SER A 35 6.31 -22.31 23.30
N THR A 36 6.82 -21.68 22.24
CA THR A 36 6.23 -20.47 21.67
C THR A 36 4.77 -20.82 21.44
N SER A 37 3.90 -20.25 22.28
CA SER A 37 2.47 -20.27 22.05
C SER A 37 2.25 -19.42 20.81
N GLU A 38 2.17 -20.08 19.67
CA GLU A 38 1.78 -19.48 18.41
C GLU A 38 0.36 -18.97 18.60
N SER A 39 0.21 -17.66 18.71
CA SER A 39 -1.12 -17.03 18.76
C SER A 39 -1.82 -17.39 17.46
N PRO A 40 -3.09 -17.84 17.48
CA PRO A 40 -3.78 -18.21 16.25
C PRO A 40 -3.76 -17.01 15.31
N ALA A 41 -3.09 -17.14 14.16
CA ALA A 41 -3.08 -16.12 13.13
C ALA A 41 -4.52 -15.97 12.62
N THR A 42 -5.13 -14.82 12.89
CA THR A 42 -6.42 -14.48 12.27
C THR A 42 -6.18 -14.37 10.77
N PRO A 43 -6.94 -15.10 9.93
CA PRO A 43 -6.77 -15.03 8.48
C PRO A 43 -7.00 -13.58 8.01
N VAL A 44 -6.01 -13.05 7.28
CA VAL A 44 -6.09 -11.71 6.65
C VAL A 44 -6.76 -11.83 5.29
N ILE A 45 -7.65 -10.90 4.97
CA ILE A 45 -8.30 -10.85 3.64
C ILE A 45 -7.44 -10.04 2.69
N ALA A 46 -7.14 -10.63 1.53
CA ALA A 46 -6.41 -9.93 0.49
C ALA A 46 -7.27 -8.82 -0.13
N PRO A 47 -6.71 -7.62 -0.35
CA PRO A 47 -7.42 -6.56 -1.06
C PRO A 47 -7.74 -6.96 -2.51
N VAL A 48 -8.85 -6.45 -3.04
CA VAL A 48 -9.10 -6.43 -4.48
C VAL A 48 -8.40 -5.20 -5.04
N THR A 49 -7.58 -5.37 -6.08
CA THR A 49 -6.92 -4.23 -6.74
C THR A 49 -7.47 -4.05 -8.14
N MET A 50 -7.84 -2.82 -8.49
CA MET A 50 -8.29 -2.45 -9.83
C MET A 50 -7.68 -1.12 -10.26
N ASP A 51 -7.48 -0.96 -11.57
CA ASP A 51 -7.06 0.31 -12.15
C ASP A 51 -8.25 1.28 -12.22
N SER A 52 -8.01 2.57 -11.96
CA SER A 52 -9.07 3.58 -11.98
C SER A 52 -9.81 3.67 -13.33
N ASN A 53 -9.12 3.32 -14.41
CA ASN A 53 -9.69 3.33 -15.77
C ASN A 53 -10.68 2.18 -16.02
N ASP A 54 -10.63 1.11 -15.22
CA ASP A 54 -11.49 -0.06 -15.36
C ASP A 54 -12.77 0.07 -14.51
N LEU A 55 -12.88 1.10 -13.67
CA LEU A 55 -14.01 1.28 -12.78
C LEU A 55 -15.26 1.84 -13.48
N GLN A 56 -15.14 2.51 -14.62
CA GLN A 56 -16.29 3.15 -15.25
C GLN A 56 -17.40 2.13 -15.55
N ALA A 57 -18.58 2.36 -14.97
CA ALA A 57 -19.76 1.48 -15.04
C ALA A 57 -19.52 0.04 -14.56
N ALA A 58 -18.47 -0.18 -13.76
CA ALA A 58 -18.18 -1.49 -13.18
C ALA A 58 -19.06 -1.77 -11.95
N THR A 59 -19.26 -3.06 -11.66
CA THR A 59 -19.74 -3.54 -10.37
C THR A 59 -18.59 -4.27 -9.70
N VAL A 60 -18.21 -3.79 -8.52
CA VAL A 60 -17.10 -4.33 -7.72
C VAL A 60 -17.65 -5.20 -6.61
N GLU A 61 -17.40 -6.50 -6.69
CA GLU A 61 -17.81 -7.46 -5.67
C GLU A 61 -16.76 -7.54 -4.56
N LEU A 62 -17.18 -7.27 -3.32
CA LEU A 62 -16.36 -7.38 -2.11
C LEU A 62 -17.06 -8.25 -1.06
N VAL A 63 -16.27 -8.76 -0.12
CA VAL A 63 -16.81 -9.28 1.15
C VAL A 63 -16.63 -8.25 2.26
N VAL A 64 -17.50 -8.28 3.28
CA VAL A 64 -17.37 -7.39 4.46
C VAL A 64 -15.93 -7.39 4.98
N GLY A 65 -15.37 -6.23 5.30
CA GLY A 65 -13.99 -6.04 5.75
C GLY A 65 -12.91 -6.30 4.70
N GLN A 66 -13.25 -6.44 3.42
CA GLN A 66 -12.30 -6.40 2.31
C GLN A 66 -12.10 -4.96 1.85
N VAL A 67 -10.88 -4.66 1.39
CA VAL A 67 -10.55 -3.35 0.83
C VAL A 67 -10.48 -3.47 -0.70
N LEU A 68 -11.11 -2.52 -1.39
CA LEU A 68 -10.80 -2.19 -2.77
C LEU A 68 -9.64 -1.19 -2.78
N ASN A 69 -8.51 -1.56 -3.38
CA ASN A 69 -7.33 -0.74 -3.57
C ASN A 69 -7.27 -0.27 -5.02
N ILE A 70 -7.34 1.04 -5.26
CA ILE A 70 -7.44 1.58 -6.63
C ILE A 70 -6.07 2.05 -7.10
N ASN A 71 -5.55 1.43 -8.15
CA ASN A 71 -4.35 1.91 -8.82
C ASN A 71 -4.69 3.12 -9.70
N THR A 72 -4.04 4.25 -9.43
CA THR A 72 -4.28 5.53 -10.12
C THR A 72 -3.36 5.73 -11.33
N GLY A 73 -2.46 4.78 -11.59
CA GLY A 73 -1.46 4.90 -12.65
C GLY A 73 -0.51 6.06 -12.39
N ASP A 74 -0.42 6.98 -13.36
CA ASP A 74 0.46 8.15 -13.28
C ASP A 74 -0.21 9.36 -12.57
N LEU A 75 -1.48 9.25 -12.18
CA LEU A 75 -2.19 10.32 -11.47
C LEU A 75 -1.91 10.29 -9.97
N ALA A 76 -1.87 11.46 -9.34
CA ALA A 76 -1.54 11.61 -7.93
C ALA A 76 -2.61 10.94 -7.04
N VAL A 77 -2.18 10.13 -6.07
CA VAL A 77 -3.09 9.32 -5.23
C VAL A 77 -4.00 10.15 -4.32
N ASP A 78 -3.57 11.35 -3.95
CA ASP A 78 -4.27 12.28 -3.04
C ASP A 78 -5.23 13.23 -3.76
N SER A 79 -5.22 13.24 -5.10
CA SER A 79 -6.09 14.07 -5.95
C SER A 79 -7.50 13.51 -6.14
N TYR A 80 -7.75 12.29 -5.66
CA TYR A 80 -9.06 11.62 -5.76
C TYR A 80 -9.96 11.94 -4.57
N SER A 81 -11.25 12.14 -4.87
CA SER A 81 -12.32 12.24 -3.88
C SER A 81 -13.53 11.44 -4.34
N ALA A 82 -14.37 10.97 -3.41
CA ALA A 82 -15.54 10.17 -3.75
C ALA A 82 -16.77 10.60 -2.96
N GLU A 83 -17.92 10.50 -3.62
CA GLU A 83 -19.24 10.53 -3.01
C GLU A 83 -19.77 9.09 -3.02
N VAL A 84 -20.27 8.63 -1.88
CA VAL A 84 -20.84 7.28 -1.69
C VAL A 84 -22.29 7.42 -1.30
N SER A 85 -23.19 6.75 -2.01
CA SER A 85 -24.64 6.85 -1.76
C SER A 85 -25.05 6.25 -0.41
N ASP A 86 -24.36 5.21 0.06
CA ASP A 86 -24.55 4.58 1.37
C ASP A 86 -23.20 4.27 2.04
N ASP A 87 -22.78 5.15 2.95
CA ASP A 87 -21.55 5.04 3.74
C ASP A 87 -21.60 3.91 4.79
N ALA A 88 -22.78 3.36 5.08
CA ALA A 88 -22.90 2.17 5.93
C ALA A 88 -22.51 0.88 5.19
N VAL A 89 -22.49 0.89 3.85
CA VAL A 89 -22.06 -0.26 3.01
C VAL A 89 -20.57 -0.19 2.69
N ALA A 90 -20.06 0.97 2.27
CA ALA A 90 -18.65 1.15 1.96
C ALA A 90 -18.15 2.55 2.33
N GLU A 91 -16.92 2.65 2.83
CA GLU A 91 -16.28 3.92 3.20
C GLU A 91 -15.13 4.25 2.26
N PHE A 92 -15.06 5.48 1.75
CA PHE A 92 -13.94 5.94 0.94
C PHE A 92 -12.68 6.17 1.79
N VAL A 93 -11.56 5.62 1.34
CA VAL A 93 -10.24 5.82 1.94
C VAL A 93 -9.41 6.69 1.01
N GLN A 94 -9.06 7.90 1.45
CA GLN A 94 -8.26 8.83 0.66
C GLN A 94 -6.82 8.32 0.49
N GLY A 95 -6.33 8.39 -0.75
CA GLY A 95 -4.93 8.15 -1.05
C GLY A 95 -4.04 9.25 -0.48
N ARG A 96 -2.79 8.91 -0.20
CA ARG A 96 -1.83 9.86 0.41
C ARG A 96 -0.39 9.42 0.18
N GLU A 97 0.52 10.37 0.32
CA GLU A 97 1.94 10.08 0.44
C GLU A 97 2.40 10.38 1.87
N GLU A 98 3.10 9.44 2.49
CA GLU A 98 3.61 9.61 3.85
C GLU A 98 4.97 8.91 4.01
N GLY A 99 5.98 9.64 4.49
CA GLY A 99 7.29 9.05 4.78
C GLY A 99 8.01 8.46 3.55
N GLY A 100 7.67 8.91 2.34
CA GLY A 100 8.20 8.36 1.08
C GLY A 100 7.49 7.08 0.61
N ALA A 101 6.42 6.66 1.28
CA ALA A 101 5.51 5.63 0.81
C ALA A 101 4.27 6.27 0.16
N VAL A 102 3.77 5.61 -0.89
CA VAL A 102 2.55 6.00 -1.60
C VAL A 102 1.44 5.02 -1.19
N PHE A 103 0.31 5.55 -0.77
CA PHE A 103 -0.88 4.80 -0.42
C PHE A 103 -1.98 5.17 -1.41
N ASN A 104 -2.46 4.15 -2.12
CA ASN A 104 -3.53 4.30 -3.09
C ASN A 104 -4.85 4.67 -2.41
N PRO A 105 -5.75 5.40 -3.10
CA PRO A 105 -7.12 5.55 -2.66
C PRO A 105 -7.88 4.21 -2.78
N GLY A 106 -9.01 4.13 -2.11
CA GLY A 106 -9.77 2.89 -2.10
C GLY A 106 -11.10 2.98 -1.36
N PHE A 107 -11.70 1.81 -1.13
CA PHE A 107 -12.93 1.67 -0.35
C PHE A 107 -12.82 0.51 0.62
N GLU A 108 -13.26 0.69 1.85
CA GLU A 108 -13.43 -0.38 2.83
C GLU A 108 -14.88 -0.87 2.79
N ALA A 109 -15.09 -2.18 2.63
CA ALA A 109 -16.43 -2.78 2.71
C ALA A 109 -16.87 -2.91 4.18
N ILE A 110 -17.91 -2.20 4.59
CA ILE A 110 -18.35 -2.09 5.99
C ILE A 110 -19.43 -3.10 6.33
N ALA A 111 -20.47 -3.20 5.49
CA ALA A 111 -21.61 -4.08 5.71
C ALA A 111 -22.18 -4.62 4.39
N GLU A 112 -22.92 -5.72 4.45
CA GLU A 112 -23.60 -6.30 3.30
C GLU A 112 -24.58 -5.30 2.68
N GLY A 113 -24.59 -5.21 1.35
CA GLY A 113 -25.43 -4.27 0.62
C GLY A 113 -24.85 -3.87 -0.71
N SER A 114 -25.42 -2.84 -1.32
CA SER A 114 -24.93 -2.25 -2.56
C SER A 114 -24.97 -0.74 -2.46
N THR A 115 -23.91 -0.07 -2.90
CA THR A 115 -23.84 1.39 -2.97
C THR A 115 -23.28 1.84 -4.31
N GLU A 116 -23.83 2.93 -4.83
CA GLU A 116 -23.26 3.66 -5.95
C GLU A 116 -22.15 4.59 -5.44
N VAL A 117 -21.15 4.78 -6.29
CA VAL A 117 -19.98 5.62 -6.02
C VAL A 117 -19.74 6.53 -7.21
N THR A 118 -19.54 7.81 -6.92
CA THR A 118 -19.06 8.81 -7.88
C THR A 118 -17.68 9.27 -7.40
N MET A 119 -16.63 8.89 -8.12
CA MET A 119 -15.26 9.27 -7.81
C MET A 119 -14.74 10.28 -8.82
N THR A 120 -14.09 11.33 -8.32
CA THR A 120 -13.52 12.43 -9.11
C THR A 120 -12.03 12.59 -8.81
N ASN A 121 -11.32 13.21 -9.74
CA ASN A 121 -9.89 13.44 -9.72
C ASN A 121 -9.58 14.89 -10.16
N ALA A 122 -8.75 15.62 -9.44
CA ALA A 122 -8.46 17.01 -9.81
C ALA A 122 -7.51 17.17 -11.02
N ASP A 123 -6.78 16.11 -11.38
CA ASP A 123 -5.64 16.13 -12.30
C ASP A 123 -5.94 15.59 -13.72
N GLY A 124 -7.12 15.00 -13.96
CA GLY A 124 -7.61 14.62 -15.29
C GLY A 124 -8.15 13.19 -15.41
N GLY A 125 -8.26 12.66 -16.63
CA GLY A 125 -8.80 11.32 -16.92
C GLY A 125 -10.29 11.28 -17.27
N ILE A 126 -10.86 10.06 -17.37
CA ILE A 126 -12.32 9.85 -17.54
C ILE A 126 -12.98 10.21 -16.21
N GLN A 127 -13.89 11.19 -16.23
CA GLN A 127 -14.51 11.72 -15.02
C GLN A 127 -15.93 12.27 -15.26
N PRO A 128 -16.82 12.18 -14.27
CA PRO A 128 -16.64 11.40 -13.03
C PRO A 128 -16.60 9.89 -13.32
N LEU A 129 -15.88 9.14 -12.49
CA LEU A 129 -15.91 7.67 -12.50
C LEU A 129 -17.12 7.23 -11.70
N GLU A 130 -18.07 6.58 -12.37
CA GLU A 130 -19.31 6.10 -11.74
C GLU A 130 -19.30 4.57 -11.72
N PHE A 131 -19.44 3.97 -10.53
CA PHE A 131 -19.43 2.52 -10.36
C PHE A 131 -20.25 2.09 -9.15
N THR A 132 -20.49 0.78 -9.04
CA THR A 132 -21.23 0.18 -7.93
C THR A 132 -20.31 -0.71 -7.12
N ILE A 133 -20.42 -0.66 -5.79
CA ILE A 133 -19.85 -1.65 -4.89
C ILE A 133 -20.97 -2.56 -4.42
N GLU A 134 -20.76 -3.87 -4.50
CA GLU A 134 -21.63 -4.89 -3.95
C GLU A 134 -20.87 -5.66 -2.86
N VAL A 135 -21.40 -5.66 -1.65
CA VAL A 135 -20.77 -6.27 -0.48
C VAL A 135 -21.59 -7.46 -0.01
N THR A 136 -20.92 -8.58 0.17
CA THR A 136 -21.50 -9.84 0.68
C THR A 136 -20.87 -10.26 2.00
N ALA A 137 -21.52 -11.17 2.73
CA ALA A 137 -20.94 -11.76 3.94
C ALA A 137 -19.58 -12.45 3.67
N ARG A 138 -18.74 -12.47 4.70
CA ARG A 138 -17.47 -13.22 4.73
C ARG A 138 -17.66 -14.73 4.83
#